data_AF-A0A850EZZ1-F1
#
_entry.id   AF-A0A850EZZ1-F1
#
_cell.length_a   1.000
_cell.length_b   1.000
_cell.length_c   1.000
_cell.angle_alpha   90.00
_cell.angle_beta   90.00
_cell.angle_gamma   90.00
#
_symmetry.space_group_name_H-M   'P 1'
#
loop_
_entity.id
_entity.type
_entity.pdbx_description
1 polymer ?
#
loop_
_entity_poly.entity_id
_entity_poly.type
_entity_poly.pdbx_seq_one_letter_code
_entity_poly.pdbx_strand_id
1 'polypeptide(L)' 'MDQQGKSIRGVARETGLAINTVSGLYHDTSKRVDMETLDRFCKHLKVSTGELLEYIEDKETPPE' A
#
# COMPACT_ATOMS: atom_id res chain seq x y z
N MET A 1 22.08 -10.13 -6.69
CA MET A 1 21.36 -9.59 -5.52
C MET A 1 20.05 -9.04 -6.05
N ASP A 2 19.05 -9.88 -6.17
CA ASP A 2 17.73 -9.52 -6.70
C ASP A 2 16.71 -9.93 -5.62
N GLN A 3 16.56 -9.06 -4.61
CA GLN A 3 15.48 -9.20 -3.65
C GLN A 3 14.30 -8.38 -4.19
N GLN A 4 13.59 -9.00 -5.13
CA GLN A 4 12.24 -8.66 -5.59
C GLN A 4 12.06 -7.24 -6.15
N GLY A 5 12.52 -7.03 -7.39
CA GLY A 5 12.23 -5.83 -8.19
C GLY A 5 10.77 -5.67 -8.61
N LYS A 6 9.80 -5.66 -7.68
CA LYS A 6 8.45 -5.16 -7.97
C LYS A 6 8.50 -3.64 -8.05
N SER A 7 8.90 -3.13 -9.22
CA SER A 7 8.81 -1.70 -9.53
C SER A 7 7.39 -1.22 -9.28
N ILE A 8 7.22 0.00 -8.75
CA ILE A 8 5.91 0.66 -8.53
C ILE A 8 5.01 0.53 -9.78
N ARG A 9 5.62 0.59 -10.98
CA ARG A 9 4.95 0.40 -12.27
C ARG A 9 4.39 -1.01 -12.49
N GLY A 10 5.08 -2.04 -12.00
CA GLY A 10 4.63 -3.43 -12.04
C GLY A 10 3.40 -3.63 -11.16
N VAL A 11 3.48 -3.20 -9.90
CA VAL A 11 2.36 -3.24 -8.97
C VAL A 11 1.17 -2.44 -9.49
N ALA A 12 1.39 -1.24 -10.03
CA ALA A 12 0.35 -0.43 -10.65
C ALA A 12 -0.33 -1.14 -11.85
N ARG A 13 0.45 -1.84 -12.67
CA ARG A 13 -0.08 -2.61 -13.81
C ARG A 13 -0.86 -3.85 -13.36
N GLU A 14 -0.37 -4.54 -12.34
CA GLU A 14 -1.00 -5.77 -11.82
C GLU A 14 -2.28 -5.47 -11.01
N THR A 15 -2.29 -4.39 -10.24
CA THR A 15 -3.46 -3.92 -9.47
C THR A 15 -4.42 -3.06 -10.31
N GLY A 16 -3.96 -2.58 -11.47
CA GLY A 16 -4.69 -1.63 -12.32
C GLY A 16 -4.86 -0.24 -11.71
N LEU A 17 -4.02 0.11 -10.72
CA LEU A 17 -4.06 1.38 -10.02
C LEU A 17 -3.15 2.42 -10.70
N ALA A 18 -3.42 3.69 -10.42
CA ALA A 18 -2.54 4.76 -10.89
C ALA A 18 -1.16 4.63 -10.24
N ILE A 19 -0.10 4.77 -11.03
CA ILE A 19 1.29 4.78 -10.55
C ILE A 19 1.46 5.80 -9.42
N ASN A 20 0.77 6.94 -9.49
CA ASN A 20 0.83 7.96 -8.45
C ASN A 20 0.23 7.48 -7.12
N THR A 21 -0.87 6.71 -7.15
CA THR A 21 -1.49 6.11 -5.96
C THR A 21 -0.61 5.03 -5.36
N VAL A 22 -0.06 4.15 -6.19
CA VAL A 22 0.85 3.09 -5.74
C VAL A 22 2.15 3.68 -5.18
N SER A 23 2.69 4.72 -5.83
CA SER A 23 3.85 5.46 -5.32
C SER A 23 3.54 6.16 -4.01
N GLY A 24 2.36 6.79 -3.90
CA GLY A 24 1.93 7.45 -2.67
C GLY A 24 1.80 6.46 -1.50
N LEU A 25 1.23 5.28 -1.76
CA LEU A 25 1.11 4.19 -0.78
C LEU A 25 2.48 3.62 -0.41
N TYR A 26 3.36 3.41 -1.38
CA TYR A 26 4.72 2.90 -1.14
C TYR A 26 5.56 3.84 -0.27
N HIS A 27 5.34 5.14 -0.39
CA HIS A 27 6.01 6.17 0.41
C HIS A 27 5.23 6.58 1.67
N ASP A 28 4.11 5.92 1.98
CA ASP A 28 3.21 6.28 3.09
C ASP A 28 2.73 7.75 3.06
N THR A 29 2.73 8.35 1.87
CA THR A 29 2.29 9.76 1.66
C THR A 29 0.83 9.85 1.24
N SER A 30 0.19 8.71 0.94
CA SER A 30 -1.21 8.62 0.55
C SER A 30 -2.13 8.92 1.73
N LYS A 31 -2.59 10.17 1.83
CA LYS A 31 -3.59 10.60 2.83
C LYS A 31 -5.01 10.08 2.59
N ARG A 32 -5.27 9.56 1.39
CA ARG A 32 -6.58 9.02 1.00
C ARG A 32 -6.37 7.75 0.19
N VAL A 33 -7.17 6.74 0.51
CA VAL A 33 -7.20 5.46 -0.20
C VAL A 33 -8.66 5.14 -0.47
N ASP A 34 -9.04 5.00 -1.73
CA ASP A 34 -10.39 4.60 -2.10
C ASP A 34 -10.62 3.13 -1.77
N MET A 35 -11.86 2.76 -1.44
CA MET A 35 -12.23 1.36 -1.19
C MET A 35 -11.90 0.45 -2.39
N GLU A 36 -12.00 0.96 -3.61
CA GLU A 36 -11.59 0.23 -4.82
C GLU A 36 -10.08 -0.05 -4.85
N THR A 37 -9.27 0.90 -4.38
CA THR A 37 -7.82 0.74 -4.27
C THR A 37 -7.49 -0.33 -3.24
N LEU A 38 -8.15 -0.26 -2.09
CA LEU A 38 -7.99 -1.21 -1.00
C LEU A 38 -8.38 -2.64 -1.45
N ASP A 39 -9.53 -2.79 -2.10
CA ASP A 39 -10.03 -4.08 -2.63
C ASP A 39 -9.06 -4.69 -3.65
N ARG A 40 -8.56 -3.90 -4.60
CA ARG A 40 -7.60 -4.36 -5.60
C ARG A 40 -6.28 -4.80 -4.96
N PHE A 41 -5.79 -4.07 -3.97
CA PHE A 41 -4.60 -4.46 -3.20
C PHE A 41 -4.85 -5.74 -2.39
N CYS A 42 -5.98 -5.83 -1.67
CA CYS A 42 -6.38 -7.03 -0.93
C CYS A 42 -6.43 -8.26 -1.85
N LYS A 43 -7.04 -8.13 -3.04
CA LYS A 43 -7.13 -9.21 -4.04
C LYS A 43 -5.77 -9.59 -4.62
N HIS A 44 -4.91 -8.60 -4.89
CA HIS A 44 -3.58 -8.82 -5.46
C HIS A 44 -2.64 -9.50 -4.46
N LEU A 45 -2.65 -9.05 -3.20
CA LEU A 45 -1.82 -9.57 -2.12
C LEU A 45 -2.44 -10.79 -1.44
N LYS A 46 -3.73 -11.07 -1.69
CA LYS A 46 -4.55 -12.11 -1.03
C LYS A 46 -4.59 -11.96 0.49
N VAL A 47 -4.63 -10.73 0.96
CA VAL A 47 -4.72 -10.37 2.38
C VAL A 47 -6.03 -9.65 2.67
N SER A 48 -6.38 -9.56 3.95
CA SER A 48 -7.55 -8.80 4.38
C SER A 48 -7.23 -7.30 4.53
N THR A 49 -8.27 -6.47 4.55
CA THR A 49 -8.11 -5.01 4.77
C THR A 49 -7.46 -4.67 6.10
N GLY A 50 -7.63 -5.52 7.12
CA GLY A 50 -7.02 -5.33 8.44
C GLY A 50 -5.52 -5.66 8.50
N GLU A 51 -4.99 -6.42 7.53
CA GLU A 51 -3.54 -6.61 7.37
C GLU A 51 -2.90 -5.49 6.54
N LEU A 52 -3.70 -4.78 5.75
CA LEU A 52 -3.26 -3.64 4.94
C LEU A 52 -3.27 -2.31 5.73
N LEU A 53 -4.18 -2.17 6.68
CA LEU A 53 -4.37 -0.97 7.48
C LEU A 53 -4.15 -1.29 8.94
N GLU A 54 -3.09 -0.73 9.51
CA GLU A 54 -2.83 -0.77 10.94
C GLU A 54 -3.32 0.53 11.58
N TYR A 55 -4.06 0.39 12.69
CA TYR A 55 -4.43 1.54 13.51
C TYR A 55 -3.28 1.82 14.48
N ILE A 56 -2.62 2.96 14.31
CA ILE A 56 -1.60 3.47 15.22
C ILE A 56 -2.28 4.52 16.11
N GLU A 57 -2.28 4.31 17.42
CA GLU A 57 -2.71 5.35 18.36
C GLU A 57 -1.75 6.54 18.28
N ASP A 58 -2.30 7.76 18.22
CA ASP A 58 -1.55 9.04 18.16
C ASP A 58 -0.57 9.27 19.35
N LYS A 59 -0.53 8.33 20.31
CA LYS A 59 0.32 8.35 21.49
C LYS A 59 1.54 7.43 21.42
N GLU A 60 1.68 6.63 20.37
CA GLU A 60 2.85 5.77 20.19
C GLU A 60 3.71 6.29 19.02
N THR A 61 4.31 7.46 19.20
CA THR A 61 5.67 7.68 18.72
C THR A 61 6.61 7.00 19.71
N PRO A 62 7.28 5.89 19.36
CA PRO A 62 8.41 5.42 20.14
C PRO A 62 9.43 6.57 20.22
N PRO A 63 9.87 7.00 21.41
CA PRO A 63 11.12 7.72 21.50
C PRO A 63 12.23 6.79 20.99
N GLU A 64 13.15 7.34 20.19
CA GLU A 64 14.38 6.74 19.64
C GLU A 64 14.93 5.48 20.34
#